data_AF-A0A0F9MKY2-F1
#
_entry.id   AF-A0A0F9MKY2-F1
#
_cell.length_a   1.000
_cell.length_b   1.000
_cell.length_c   1.000
_cell.angle_alpha   90.00
_cell.angle_beta   90.00
_cell.angle_gamma   90.00
#
_symmetry.space_group_name_H-M   'P 1'
#
loop_
_entity.id
_entity.type
_entity.pdbx_description
1 polymer ?
#
loop_
_entity_poly.entity_id
_entity_poly.type
_entity_poly.pdbx_seq_one_letter_code
_entity_poly.pdbx_strand_id
1 'polypeptide(L)'
;MNWIVVPKGDIRARGIADRHYSRQKVRTPQFTRPGNNLVFLLEDCSALWVTWKPSKGIKRMDNAGDVYECTIFHKDGGGIASEYIKEAIKLTEELWGKPQDGWITYIADKKVKSPNPGFCFKKAGFMHAGRNKKGNLTKLILNRKTLENDEG
;
A
#
# COMPACT_ATOMS: atom_id res chain seq x y z
N MET A 1 3.55 -14.21 8.47
CA MET A 1 2.08 -14.38 8.51
C MET A 1 1.66 -15.07 7.21
N ASN A 2 0.42 -15.57 7.05
CA ASN A 2 0.05 -16.26 5.80
C ASN A 2 -0.74 -15.34 4.85
N TRP A 3 -0.01 -14.65 3.97
CA TRP A 3 -0.61 -13.85 2.90
C TRP A 3 -0.94 -14.72 1.70
N ILE A 4 -2.18 -14.65 1.24
CA ILE A 4 -2.61 -15.28 -0.01
C ILE A 4 -2.85 -14.21 -1.08
N VAL A 5 -2.43 -14.51 -2.32
CA VAL A 5 -2.75 -13.69 -3.49
C VAL A 5 -4.20 -13.96 -3.86
N VAL A 6 -5.00 -12.89 -3.98
CA VAL A 6 -6.40 -13.00 -4.39
C VAL A 6 -6.71 -12.10 -5.59
N PRO A 7 -7.73 -12.41 -6.40
CA PRO A 7 -8.18 -11.53 -7.47
C PRO A 7 -8.70 -10.18 -6.92
N LYS A 8 -8.58 -9.10 -7.72
CA LYS A 8 -9.12 -7.76 -7.40
C LYS A 8 -10.64 -7.66 -7.24
N GLY A 9 -11.35 -8.77 -7.46
CA GLY A 9 -12.80 -8.91 -7.24
C GLY A 9 -13.16 -9.92 -6.15
N ASP A 10 -12.17 -10.43 -5.39
CA ASP A 10 -12.42 -11.36 -4.29
C ASP A 10 -13.36 -10.72 -3.26
N ILE A 11 -14.43 -11.45 -2.92
CA ILE A 11 -15.49 -10.95 -2.06
C ILE A 11 -15.03 -10.69 -0.62
N ARG A 12 -14.07 -11.47 -0.12
CA ARG A 12 -13.51 -11.33 1.23
C ARG A 12 -12.65 -10.07 1.28
N ALA A 13 -11.75 -9.91 0.31
CA ALA A 13 -10.92 -8.70 0.18
C ALA A 13 -11.78 -7.45 -0.01
N ARG A 14 -12.85 -7.51 -0.81
CA ARG A 14 -13.80 -6.41 -0.97
C ARG A 14 -14.45 -6.01 0.34
N GLY A 15 -14.83 -6.99 1.18
CA GLY A 15 -15.41 -6.73 2.50
C GLY A 15 -14.49 -5.91 3.39
N ILE A 16 -13.18 -6.19 3.36
CA ILE A 16 -12.16 -5.39 4.07
C ILE A 16 -11.97 -4.03 3.41
N ALA A 17 -11.83 -3.98 2.08
CA ALA A 17 -11.64 -2.75 1.32
C ALA A 17 -12.81 -1.76 1.48
N ASP A 18 -14.03 -2.25 1.69
CA ASP A 18 -15.23 -1.44 1.97
C ASP A 18 -15.12 -0.66 3.29
N ARG A 19 -14.27 -1.10 4.24
CA ARG A 19 -14.01 -0.40 5.51
C ARG A 19 -12.88 0.63 5.42
N HIS A 20 -12.10 0.63 4.34
CA HIS A 20 -10.97 1.53 4.19
C HIS A 20 -11.41 2.94 3.76
N TYR A 21 -10.83 3.98 4.37
CA TYR A 21 -11.24 5.38 4.18
C TYR A 21 -11.07 5.93 2.76
N SER A 22 -10.25 5.26 1.93
CA SER A 22 -10.03 5.63 0.52
C SER A 22 -11.15 5.13 -0.40
N ARG A 23 -12.02 4.24 0.08
CA ARG A 23 -13.08 3.64 -0.72
C ARG A 23 -14.12 4.70 -1.12
N GLN A 24 -14.30 4.88 -2.43
CA GLN A 24 -15.25 5.86 -2.97
C GLN A 24 -16.64 5.26 -3.21
N LYS A 25 -16.70 4.02 -3.73
CA LYS A 25 -17.95 3.30 -4.01
C LYS A 25 -17.95 1.98 -3.27
N VAL A 26 -18.64 1.93 -2.14
CA VAL A 26 -18.79 0.73 -1.29
C VAL A 26 -19.58 -0.34 -2.05
N ARG A 27 -19.27 -1.62 -1.84
CA ARG A 27 -19.89 -2.80 -2.48
C ARG A 27 -19.63 -2.98 -3.98
N THR A 28 -19.00 -2.05 -4.69
CA THR A 28 -18.63 -2.30 -6.10
C THR A 28 -17.67 -3.48 -6.23
N PRO A 29 -17.79 -4.32 -7.28
CA PRO A 29 -16.95 -5.52 -7.42
C PRO A 29 -15.45 -5.21 -7.47
N GLN A 30 -15.06 -4.13 -8.16
CA GLN A 30 -13.68 -3.69 -8.22
C GLN A 30 -13.42 -2.60 -7.19
N PHE A 31 -12.36 -2.79 -6.41
CA PHE A 31 -11.87 -1.84 -5.39
C PHE A 31 -10.46 -1.31 -5.68
N THR A 32 -9.86 -1.77 -6.78
CA THR A 32 -8.54 -1.35 -7.24
C THR A 32 -8.65 -0.36 -8.40
N ARG A 33 -7.65 0.52 -8.55
CA ARG A 33 -7.56 1.43 -9.70
C ARG A 33 -7.05 0.70 -10.97
N PRO A 34 -7.29 1.25 -12.18
CA PRO A 34 -6.74 0.71 -13.43
C PRO A 34 -5.21 0.60 -13.41
N GLY A 35 -4.68 -0.49 -13.94
CA GLY A 35 -3.25 -0.83 -13.94
C GLY A 35 -2.97 -2.24 -13.43
N ASN A 36 -1.71 -2.53 -13.13
CA ASN A 36 -1.31 -3.79 -12.53
C ASN A 36 -1.56 -3.72 -11.02
N ASN A 37 -2.21 -4.73 -10.47
CA ASN A 37 -2.56 -4.81 -9.05
C ASN A 37 -2.13 -6.16 -8.49
N LEU A 38 -1.55 -6.14 -7.30
CA LEU A 38 -1.31 -7.32 -6.48
C LEU A 38 -2.10 -7.16 -5.19
N VAL A 39 -3.02 -8.08 -4.92
CA VAL A 39 -3.88 -8.03 -3.74
C VAL A 39 -3.48 -9.18 -2.84
N PHE A 40 -3.02 -8.85 -1.64
CA PHE A 40 -2.75 -9.80 -0.59
C PHE A 40 -3.84 -9.70 0.48
N LEU A 41 -4.35 -10.86 0.87
CA LEU A 41 -5.30 -11.04 1.95
C LEU A 41 -4.66 -11.99 2.96
N LEU A 42 -4.67 -11.67 4.25
CA LEU A 42 -4.31 -12.70 5.24
C LEU A 42 -5.36 -13.80 5.21
N GLU A 43 -4.93 -15.06 5.34
CA GLU A 43 -5.82 -16.23 5.27
C GLU A 43 -7.02 -16.14 6.24
N ASP A 44 -6.81 -15.55 7.42
CA ASP A 44 -7.83 -15.29 8.43
C ASP A 44 -8.71 -14.04 8.17
N CYS A 45 -8.51 -13.37 7.04
CA CYS A 45 -9.17 -12.13 6.65
C CYS A 45 -8.98 -10.95 7.64
N SER A 46 -7.91 -10.95 8.43
CA SER A 46 -7.61 -9.88 9.39
C SER A 46 -6.88 -8.68 8.77
N ALA A 47 -6.24 -8.83 7.60
CA ALA A 47 -5.59 -7.74 6.91
C ALA A 47 -5.66 -7.83 5.39
N LEU A 48 -5.64 -6.67 4.74
CA LEU A 48 -5.64 -6.47 3.30
C LEU A 48 -4.49 -5.53 2.91
N TRP A 49 -3.75 -5.91 1.88
CA TRP A 49 -2.74 -5.08 1.24
C TRP A 49 -2.94 -5.05 -0.27
N VAL A 50 -2.77 -3.88 -0.89
CA VAL A 50 -2.88 -3.71 -2.35
C VAL A 50 -1.69 -2.93 -2.89
N THR A 51 -0.84 -3.61 -3.65
CA THR A 51 0.20 -2.97 -4.46
C THR A 51 -0.34 -2.59 -5.83
N TRP A 52 0.04 -1.41 -6.32
CA TRP A 52 -0.24 -0.93 -7.67
C TRP A 52 1.03 -0.50 -8.40
N LYS A 53 1.11 -0.83 -9.70
CA LYS A 53 2.05 -0.20 -10.66
C LYS A 53 1.36 0.11 -11.99
N PRO A 54 1.85 1.09 -12.77
CA PRO A 54 1.28 1.37 -14.09
C PRO A 54 1.33 0.14 -15.01
N SER A 55 0.31 -0.05 -15.83
CA SER A 55 0.33 -0.98 -16.96
C SER A 55 0.63 -0.24 -18.26
N LYS A 56 0.86 -0.96 -19.37
CA LYS A 56 1.03 -0.36 -20.69
C LYS A 56 -0.12 0.60 -20.99
N GLY A 57 0.21 1.83 -21.39
CA GLY A 57 -0.76 2.89 -21.70
C GLY A 57 -1.28 3.69 -20.49
N ILE A 58 -0.94 3.31 -19.26
CA ILE A 58 -1.29 4.05 -18.05
C ILE A 58 -0.03 4.76 -17.54
N LYS A 59 -0.14 6.07 -17.28
CA LYS A 59 0.93 6.87 -16.67
C LYS A 59 0.52 7.36 -15.29
N ARG A 60 1.48 7.44 -14.37
CA ARG A 60 1.30 8.23 -13.15
C ARG A 60 1.38 9.72 -13.49
N MET A 61 0.67 10.55 -12.73
CA MET A 61 0.68 12.01 -12.89
C MET A 61 1.39 12.74 -11.74
N ASP A 62 2.05 11.99 -10.87
CA ASP A 62 2.70 12.48 -9.65
C ASP A 62 4.22 12.51 -9.73
N ASN A 63 4.80 12.26 -10.92
CA ASN A 63 6.22 12.22 -11.20
C ASN A 63 7.03 11.41 -10.17
N ALA A 64 6.45 10.31 -9.66
CA ALA A 64 7.05 9.54 -8.58
C ALA A 64 8.16 8.57 -9.03
N GLY A 65 8.50 8.52 -10.33
CA GLY A 65 9.49 7.58 -10.86
C GLY A 65 8.95 6.16 -11.03
N ASP A 66 9.86 5.19 -11.12
CA ASP A 66 9.55 3.75 -11.11
C ASP A 66 9.40 3.27 -9.66
N VAL A 67 8.17 3.41 -9.15
CA VAL A 67 7.80 3.04 -7.79
C VAL A 67 6.59 2.11 -7.77
N TYR A 68 6.55 1.26 -6.74
CA TYR A 68 5.32 0.55 -6.36
C TYR A 68 4.54 1.36 -5.34
N GLU A 69 3.20 1.38 -5.47
CA GLU A 69 2.32 2.12 -4.56
C GLU A 69 1.49 1.16 -3.71
N CYS A 70 1.52 1.33 -2.40
CA CYS A 70 0.49 0.80 -1.53
C CYS A 70 -0.77 1.69 -1.61
N THR A 71 -1.82 1.19 -2.25
CA THR A 71 -3.08 1.92 -2.46
C THR A 71 -4.12 1.66 -1.37
N ILE A 72 -4.07 0.47 -0.76
CA ILE A 72 -4.92 0.09 0.37
C ILE A 72 -4.06 -0.75 1.32
N PHE A 73 -4.04 -0.34 2.59
CA PHE A 73 -3.64 -1.19 3.69
C PHE A 73 -4.68 -1.05 4.79
N HIS A 74 -5.32 -2.16 5.15
CA HIS A 74 -6.29 -2.22 6.24
C HIS A 74 -6.03 -3.45 7.07
N LYS A 75 -6.27 -3.35 8.37
CA LYS A 75 -6.04 -4.42 9.33
C LYS A 75 -7.00 -4.27 10.50
N ASP A 76 -7.70 -5.35 10.83
CA ASP A 76 -8.60 -5.46 11.98
C ASP A 76 -7.98 -6.38 13.03
N GLY A 77 -7.38 -5.79 14.07
CA GLY A 77 -6.84 -6.54 15.22
C GLY A 77 -5.57 -7.36 14.96
N GLY A 78 -4.97 -7.90 16.04
CA GLY A 78 -3.78 -8.79 16.05
C GLY A 78 -2.46 -8.16 15.54
N GLY A 79 -1.30 -8.74 15.86
CA GLY A 79 0.00 -8.44 15.20
C GLY A 79 0.49 -6.98 15.14
N ILE A 80 1.68 -6.78 14.55
CA ILE A 80 2.30 -5.47 14.38
C ILE A 80 2.12 -5.02 12.92
N ALA A 81 1.42 -3.90 12.72
CA ALA A 81 1.09 -3.39 11.39
C ALA A 81 2.33 -3.09 10.53
N SER A 82 3.44 -2.64 11.11
CA SER A 82 4.68 -2.41 10.34
C SER A 82 5.30 -3.70 9.80
N GLU A 83 5.16 -4.82 10.52
CA GLU A 83 5.67 -6.12 10.06
C GLU A 83 4.83 -6.66 8.89
N TYR A 84 3.51 -6.45 8.95
CA TYR A 84 2.61 -6.76 7.82
C TYR A 84 2.98 -5.99 6.55
N ILE A 85 3.34 -4.70 6.70
CA ILE A 85 3.78 -3.85 5.59
C ILE A 85 5.10 -4.37 5.00
N LYS A 86 6.10 -4.67 5.85
CA LYS A 86 7.40 -5.19 5.42
C LYS A 86 7.26 -6.54 4.69
N GLU A 87 6.46 -7.45 5.22
CA GLU A 87 6.22 -8.76 4.62
C GLU A 87 5.52 -8.63 3.26
N ALA A 88 4.49 -7.78 3.15
CA ALA A 88 3.80 -7.53 1.88
C ALA A 88 4.69 -6.87 0.83
N ILE A 89 5.61 -5.98 1.23
CA ILE A 89 6.64 -5.42 0.35
C ILE A 89 7.55 -6.52 -0.17
N LYS A 90 8.12 -7.33 0.73
CA LYS A 90 9.01 -8.44 0.39
C LYS A 90 8.34 -9.40 -0.61
N LEU A 91 7.13 -9.86 -0.32
CA LEU A 91 6.37 -10.77 -1.20
C LEU A 91 6.06 -10.13 -2.56
N THR A 92 5.79 -8.83 -2.60
CA THR A 92 5.60 -8.14 -3.88
C THR A 92 6.89 -8.09 -4.68
N GLU A 93 8.03 -7.81 -4.05
CA GLU A 93 9.33 -7.76 -4.71
C GLU A 93 9.78 -9.14 -5.21
N GLU A 94 9.44 -10.21 -4.50
CA GLU A 94 9.66 -11.59 -4.94
C GLU A 94 8.85 -11.91 -6.20
N LEU A 95 7.59 -11.45 -6.28
CA LEU A 95 6.69 -11.73 -7.41
C LEU A 95 6.91 -10.82 -8.62
N TRP A 96 7.22 -9.55 -8.40
CA TRP A 96 7.27 -8.52 -9.44
C TRP A 96 8.66 -7.97 -9.71
N GLY A 97 9.68 -8.39 -8.95
CA GLY A 97 10.97 -7.72 -8.89
C GLY A 97 10.89 -6.39 -8.13
N LYS A 98 12.07 -5.86 -7.78
CA LYS A 98 12.20 -4.60 -7.04
C LYS A 98 11.99 -3.38 -7.95
N PRO A 99 11.20 -2.38 -7.56
CA PRO A 99 11.13 -1.10 -8.28
C PRO A 99 12.46 -0.34 -8.16
N GLN A 100 12.81 0.45 -9.18
CA GLN A 100 14.07 1.20 -9.18
C GLN A 100 14.10 2.30 -8.11
N ASP A 101 13.01 3.06 -7.97
CA ASP A 101 12.92 4.21 -7.07
C ASP A 101 12.27 3.87 -5.71
N GLY A 102 11.87 2.62 -5.51
CA GLY A 102 11.33 2.10 -4.24
C GLY A 102 9.80 2.15 -4.14
N TRP A 103 9.30 2.49 -2.95
CA TRP A 103 7.88 2.40 -2.64
C TRP A 103 7.28 3.73 -2.22
N ILE A 104 5.99 3.91 -2.49
CA ILE A 104 5.23 5.06 -2.03
C ILE A 104 3.87 4.67 -1.44
N THR A 105 3.33 5.54 -0.60
CA THR A 105 1.92 5.53 -0.22
C THR A 105 1.41 6.96 0.03
N TYR A 106 0.09 7.14 -0.04
CA TYR A 106 -0.59 8.41 0.21
C TYR A 106 -1.56 8.28 1.38
N ILE A 107 -1.35 9.08 2.42
CA ILE A 107 -2.16 9.08 3.63
C ILE A 107 -3.13 10.26 3.61
N ALA A 108 -4.41 9.98 3.80
CA ALA A 108 -5.42 11.03 3.96
C ALA A 108 -5.47 11.44 5.43
N ASP A 109 -4.56 12.32 5.86
CA ASP A 109 -4.38 12.68 7.28
C ASP A 109 -5.70 13.01 7.99
N LYS A 110 -6.58 13.78 7.32
CA LYS A 110 -7.90 14.18 7.85
C LYS A 110 -8.90 13.02 8.04
N LYS A 111 -8.62 11.84 7.49
CA LYS A 111 -9.47 10.64 7.58
C LYS A 111 -8.90 9.58 8.54
N VAL A 112 -7.70 9.81 9.08
CA VAL A 112 -7.03 8.89 10.00
C VAL A 112 -7.24 9.40 11.42
N LYS A 113 -7.73 8.51 12.31
CA LYS A 113 -7.96 8.85 13.73
C LYS A 113 -6.66 8.98 14.54
N SER A 114 -5.57 8.37 14.08
CA SER A 114 -4.27 8.40 14.74
C SER A 114 -3.71 9.84 14.79
N PRO A 115 -3.18 10.29 15.94
CA PRO A 115 -2.46 11.57 16.01
C PRO A 115 -1.16 11.57 15.19
N ASN A 116 -0.68 10.39 14.79
CA ASN A 116 0.45 10.21 13.89
C ASN A 116 -0.01 9.46 12.62
N PRO A 117 -0.52 10.18 11.61
CA PRO A 117 -0.93 9.59 10.35
C PRO A 117 0.23 8.83 9.68
N GLY A 118 -0.06 7.61 9.22
CA GLY A 118 0.93 6.74 8.59
C GLY A 118 2.00 6.20 9.56
N PHE A 119 1.77 6.22 10.88
CA PHE A 119 2.76 5.72 11.85
C PHE A 119 3.26 4.30 11.57
N CYS A 120 2.37 3.38 11.16
CA CYS A 120 2.76 2.02 10.79
C CYS A 120 3.72 1.99 9.59
N PHE A 121 3.50 2.83 8.58
CA PHE A 121 4.42 2.98 7.45
C PHE A 121 5.76 3.55 7.90
N LYS A 122 5.76 4.57 8.78
CA LYS A 122 6.99 5.13 9.33
C LYS A 122 7.80 4.08 10.11
N LYS A 123 7.12 3.23 10.89
CA LYS A 123 7.74 2.09 11.57
C LYS A 123 8.21 0.98 10.60
N ALA A 124 7.66 0.93 9.40
CA ALA A 124 8.14 0.10 8.31
C ALA A 124 9.26 0.76 7.47
N GLY A 125 9.81 1.90 7.92
CA GLY A 125 10.92 2.59 7.25
C GLY A 125 10.51 3.68 6.26
N PHE A 126 9.21 3.94 6.07
CA PHE A 126 8.78 5.02 5.18
C PHE A 126 9.06 6.40 5.79
N MET A 127 9.51 7.33 4.96
CA MET A 127 9.81 8.71 5.31
C MET A 127 8.83 9.69 4.65
N HIS A 128 8.65 10.86 5.25
CA HIS A 128 7.81 11.92 4.70
C HIS A 128 8.46 12.55 3.46
N ALA A 129 7.68 12.70 2.37
CA ALA A 129 8.15 13.22 1.10
C ALA A 129 7.27 14.34 0.52
N GLY A 130 6.60 15.08 1.40
CA GLY A 130 5.69 16.15 1.02
C GLY A 130 4.26 15.67 0.84
N ARG A 131 3.52 16.35 -0.04
CA ARG A 131 2.08 16.11 -0.27
C ARG A 131 1.76 15.92 -1.73
N ASN A 132 0.58 15.36 -2.01
CA ASN A 132 0.06 15.30 -3.37
C ASN A 132 -0.22 16.72 -3.92
N LYS A 133 -0.47 16.84 -5.24
CA LYS A 133 -0.72 18.13 -5.91
C LYS A 133 -1.87 18.96 -5.30
N LYS A 134 -2.88 18.30 -4.73
CA LYS A 134 -4.02 18.95 -4.07
C LYS A 134 -3.75 19.34 -2.61
N GLY A 135 -2.59 18.98 -2.07
CA GLY A 135 -2.19 19.27 -0.69
C GLY A 135 -3.00 18.53 0.39
N ASN A 136 -3.85 17.57 0.03
CA ASN A 136 -4.77 16.89 0.94
C ASN A 136 -4.35 15.48 1.34
N LEU A 137 -3.33 14.92 0.69
CA LEU A 137 -2.73 13.63 1.05
C LEU A 137 -1.24 13.81 1.33
N THR A 138 -0.76 13.22 2.43
CA THR A 138 0.65 13.14 2.76
C THR A 138 1.31 11.99 2.01
N LYS A 139 2.41 12.29 1.32
CA LYS A 139 3.20 11.30 0.58
C LYS A 139 4.26 10.73 1.51
N LEU A 140 4.29 9.41 1.63
CA LEU A 140 5.38 8.69 2.29
C LEU A 140 6.14 7.86 1.25
N ILE A 141 7.46 7.77 1.39
CA ILE A 141 8.34 7.01 0.50
C ILE A 141 9.25 6.08 1.29
N LEU A 142 9.54 4.90 0.74
CA LEU A 142 10.60 4.03 1.19
C LEU A 142 11.61 3.92 0.04
N ASN A 143 12.72 4.64 0.19
CA ASN A 143 13.77 4.71 -0.83
C ASN A 143 14.70 3.52 -0.73
N ARG A 144 15.12 2.98 -1.88
CA ARG A 144 16.09 1.89 -1.94
C ARG A 144 17.46 2.26 -1.36
N LYS A 145 17.91 3.52 -1.52
CA LYS A 145 19.16 4.03 -0.92
C LYS A 145 19.23 3.91 0.61
N THR A 146 18.10 3.70 1.29
CA THR A 146 18.01 3.55 2.75
C THR A 146 18.13 2.09 3.19
N LEU A 147 17.82 1.12 2.31
CA LEU A 147 17.79 -0.31 2.63
C LEU A 147 19.16 -0.99 2.51
N GLU A 148 20.13 -0.34 1.85
CA GLU A 148 21.50 -0.84 1.68
C GLU A 148 22.43 -0.50 2.86
N ASN A 149 21.97 0.31 3.83
CA ASN A 149 22.76 0.72 5.00
C ASN A 149 22.49 -0.11 6.27
N ASP A 150 21.55 -1.06 6.24
CA ASP A 150 21.21 -1.94 7.38
C ASP A 150 21.80 -3.36 7.24
N GLU A 151 22.62 -3.63 6.21
CA GLU A 151 23.38 -4.88 6.01
C GLU A 151 24.90 -4.69 6.18
N GLY A 152 25.33 -3.63 6.87
CA GLY A 152 26.73 -3.33 7.19
C GLY A 152 27.09 -3.53 8.66
#